data_AF-A0A376RMA7-F1
#
_entry.id   AF-A0A376RMA7-F1
#
_cell.length_a   1.000
_cell.length_b   1.000
_cell.length_c   1.000
_cell.angle_alpha   90.00
_cell.angle_beta   90.00
_cell.angle_gamma   90.00
#
_symmetry.space_group_name_H-M   'P 1'
#
loop_
_entity.id
_entity.type
_entity.pdbx_description
1 polymer ?
#
loop_
_entity_poly.entity_id
_entity_poly.type
_entity_poly.pdbx_seq_one_letter_code
_entity_poly.pdbx_strand_id
1 'polypeptide(L)'
;MVLSGEGSDEVFGGYLYFHKAPNAKELHEETVRKLLALHMYDCARANKAMSAWGVEARVPFLDKKFLDVAMRINPQDKMCGNGKMEKHILRECFEAYLLQAWPGGRKSSSPMASVTVGSTP
;
A
#
# COMPACT_ATOMS: atom_id res chain seq x y z
N MET A 1 1.80 16.86 12.82
CA MET A 1 0.90 16.04 11.97
C MET A 1 1.68 15.62 10.74
N VAL A 2 1.56 14.35 10.33
CA VAL A 2 2.24 13.76 9.16
C VAL A 2 1.24 12.99 8.29
N LEU A 3 1.56 12.87 7.00
CA LEU A 3 0.81 12.02 6.07
C LEU A 3 1.55 10.69 5.90
N SER A 4 0.80 9.59 5.91
CA SER A 4 1.33 8.24 5.73
C SER A 4 0.68 7.52 4.55
N GLY A 5 1.44 6.64 3.91
CA GLY A 5 1.02 5.83 2.77
C GLY A 5 0.30 4.51 3.12
N GLU A 6 -0.03 4.30 4.40
CA GLU A 6 -0.75 3.11 4.88
C GLU A 6 -2.10 2.93 4.14
N GLY A 7 -2.50 1.69 3.91
CA GLY A 7 -3.72 1.36 3.16
C GLY A 7 -3.52 1.21 1.65
N SER A 8 -2.42 1.71 1.09
CA SER A 8 -2.16 1.64 -0.35
C SER A 8 -2.00 0.18 -0.86
N ASP A 9 -1.41 -0.70 -0.06
CA ASP A 9 -1.21 -2.11 -0.45
C ASP A 9 -2.53 -2.89 -0.42
N GLU A 10 -3.38 -2.58 0.54
CA GLU A 10 -4.67 -3.22 0.79
C GLU A 10 -5.71 -2.80 -0.23
N VAL A 11 -5.66 -1.55 -0.70
CA VAL A 11 -6.56 -1.04 -1.75
C VAL A 11 -6.17 -1.54 -3.14
N PHE A 12 -4.87 -1.60 -3.46
CA PHE A 12 -4.38 -1.87 -4.82
C PHE A 12 -3.71 -3.23 -5.02
N GLY A 13 -3.71 -4.12 -4.02
CA GLY A 13 -3.09 -5.44 -4.15
C GLY A 13 -1.55 -5.37 -4.20
N GLY A 14 -0.95 -4.55 -3.35
CA GLY A 14 0.49 -4.22 -3.42
C GLY A 14 1.44 -5.17 -2.70
N TYR A 15 0.94 -6.24 -2.08
CA TYR A 15 1.79 -7.28 -1.49
C TYR A 15 2.22 -8.31 -2.53
N LEU A 16 3.42 -8.85 -2.38
CA LEU A 16 4.00 -9.82 -3.32
C LEU A 16 3.14 -11.08 -3.50
N TYR A 17 2.34 -11.46 -2.50
CA TYR A 17 1.47 -12.64 -2.60
C TYR A 17 0.30 -12.43 -3.58
N PHE A 18 -0.07 -11.18 -3.92
CA PHE A 18 -1.10 -10.91 -4.93
C PHE A 18 -0.66 -11.35 -6.34
N HIS A 19 0.64 -11.55 -6.59
CA HIS A 19 1.11 -12.17 -7.85
C HIS A 19 0.62 -13.60 -8.04
N LYS A 20 0.19 -14.26 -6.95
CA LYS A 20 -0.37 -15.62 -6.96
C LYS A 20 -1.90 -15.60 -6.95
N ALA A 21 -2.54 -14.44 -7.12
CA ALA A 21 -3.99 -14.37 -7.18
C ALA A 21 -4.49 -15.13 -8.42
N PRO A 22 -5.43 -16.09 -8.26
CA PRO A 22 -5.87 -16.95 -9.35
C PRO A 22 -6.74 -16.21 -10.38
N ASN A 23 -7.50 -15.21 -9.93
CA ASN A 23 -8.35 -14.38 -10.78
C ASN A 23 -8.64 -13.03 -10.08
N ALA A 24 -9.18 -12.07 -10.83
CA ALA A 24 -9.43 -10.73 -10.30
C ALA A 24 -10.56 -10.64 -9.26
N LYS A 25 -11.48 -11.62 -9.24
CA LYS A 25 -12.53 -11.70 -8.22
C LYS A 25 -11.91 -12.03 -6.86
N GLU A 26 -11.07 -13.06 -6.81
CA GLU A 26 -10.32 -13.45 -5.61
C GLU A 26 -9.39 -12.33 -5.14
N LEU A 27 -8.75 -11.61 -6.07
CA LEU A 27 -7.99 -10.40 -5.72
C LEU A 27 -8.88 -9.34 -5.05
N HIS A 28 -10.06 -9.05 -5.63
CA HIS A 28 -10.97 -8.06 -5.08
C HIS A 28 -11.48 -8.48 -3.69
N GLU A 29 -11.94 -9.70 -3.53
CA GLU A 29 -12.43 -10.24 -2.25
C GLU A 29 -11.33 -10.19 -1.18
N GLU A 30 -10.09 -10.51 -1.53
CA GLU A 30 -8.94 -10.40 -0.64
C GLU A 30 -8.62 -8.93 -0.27
N THR A 31 -8.68 -7.98 -1.21
CA THR A 31 -8.49 -6.55 -0.90
C THR A 31 -9.57 -6.02 0.05
N VAL A 32 -10.83 -6.41 -0.15
CA VAL A 32 -11.95 -6.07 0.74
C VAL A 32 -11.71 -6.66 2.13
N ARG A 33 -11.33 -7.94 2.22
CA ARG A 33 -11.02 -8.61 3.48
C ARG A 33 -9.90 -7.91 4.25
N LYS A 34 -8.83 -7.51 3.54
CA LYS A 34 -7.71 -6.76 4.12
C LYS A 34 -8.14 -5.41 4.66
N LEU A 35 -8.93 -4.65 3.91
CA LEU A 35 -9.46 -3.36 4.35
C LEU A 35 -10.32 -3.48 5.61
N LEU A 36 -11.19 -4.50 5.69
CA LEU A 36 -12.02 -4.73 6.87
C LEU A 36 -11.19 -5.09 8.12
N ALA A 37 -10.09 -5.82 7.94
CA ALA A 37 -9.20 -6.21 9.04
C ALA A 37 -8.17 -5.14 9.42
N LEU A 38 -8.04 -4.06 8.64
CA LEU A 38 -6.94 -3.09 8.74
C LEU A 38 -6.87 -2.37 10.09
N HIS A 39 -8.02 -2.20 10.75
CA HIS A 39 -8.13 -1.59 12.08
C HIS A 39 -7.38 -2.38 13.16
N MET A 40 -7.18 -3.68 12.99
CA MET A 40 -6.42 -4.53 13.92
C MET A 40 -4.90 -4.52 13.65
N TYR A 41 -4.50 -4.11 12.45
CA TYR A 41 -3.11 -4.18 11.98
C TYR A 41 -2.52 -2.78 11.76
N ASP A 42 -2.36 -2.36 10.51
CA ASP A 42 -1.59 -1.18 10.12
C ASP A 42 -2.18 0.13 10.64
N CYS A 43 -3.52 0.25 10.71
CA CYS A 43 -4.16 1.41 11.34
C CYS A 43 -3.86 1.47 12.84
N ALA A 44 -3.86 0.33 13.54
CA ALA A 44 -3.53 0.30 14.96
C ALA A 44 -2.07 0.66 15.19
N ARG A 45 -1.14 0.14 14.36
CA ARG A 45 0.29 0.46 14.42
C ARG A 45 0.52 1.96 14.19
N ALA A 46 0.05 2.49 13.06
CA ALA A 46 0.24 3.88 12.69
C ALA A 46 -0.36 4.84 13.74
N ASN A 47 -1.58 4.56 14.22
CA ASN A 47 -2.21 5.43 15.20
C ASN A 47 -1.50 5.37 16.57
N LYS A 48 -1.25 4.17 17.10
CA LYS A 48 -0.67 4.02 18.46
C LYS A 48 0.78 4.48 18.51
N ALA A 49 1.60 4.13 17.52
CA ALA A 49 3.02 4.49 17.51
C ALA A 49 3.22 6.01 17.40
N MET A 50 2.40 6.69 16.60
CA MET A 50 2.51 8.13 16.40
C MET A 50 1.88 8.91 17.56
N SER A 51 0.74 8.44 18.08
CA SER A 51 0.08 9.03 19.25
C SER A 51 0.93 8.97 20.51
N ALA A 52 1.81 7.96 20.65
CA ALA A 52 2.74 7.85 21.77
C ALA A 52 3.68 9.07 21.89
N TRP A 53 3.89 9.81 20.79
CA TRP A 53 4.73 11.00 20.73
C TRP A 53 3.93 12.28 20.41
N GLY A 54 2.61 12.25 20.59
CA GLY A 54 1.74 13.40 20.29
C GLY A 54 1.69 13.77 18.81
N VAL A 55 2.04 12.84 17.91
CA VAL A 55 2.01 13.07 16.46
C VAL A 55 0.75 12.46 15.86
N GLU A 56 -0.05 13.28 15.19
CA GLU A 56 -1.18 12.82 14.39
C GLU A 56 -0.69 12.28 13.03
N ALA A 57 -1.07 11.04 12.70
CA ALA A 57 -0.86 10.44 11.38
C ALA A 57 -2.17 10.41 10.60
N ARG A 58 -2.16 10.97 9.39
CA ARG A 58 -3.29 10.90 8.45
C ARG A 58 -2.97 9.96 7.30
N VAL A 59 -3.98 9.27 6.81
CA VAL A 59 -3.86 8.16 5.84
C VAL A 59 -4.73 8.43 4.61
N PRO A 60 -4.25 9.22 3.62
CA PRO A 60 -5.07 9.63 2.48
C PRO A 60 -5.63 8.47 1.63
N PHE A 61 -4.92 7.33 1.56
CA PHE A 61 -5.38 6.14 0.84
C PHE A 61 -6.61 5.46 1.44
N LEU A 62 -6.95 5.79 2.70
CA LEU A 62 -8.13 5.27 3.39
C LEU A 62 -9.25 6.32 3.51
N ASP A 63 -9.12 7.45 2.81
CA ASP A 63 -10.22 8.41 2.73
C ASP A 63 -11.44 7.75 2.08
N LYS A 64 -12.62 8.05 2.61
CA LYS A 64 -13.88 7.44 2.16
C LYS A 64 -14.16 7.70 0.68
N LYS A 65 -13.95 8.93 0.21
CA LYS A 65 -14.22 9.29 -1.20
C LYS A 65 -13.17 8.64 -2.11
N PHE A 66 -11.92 8.58 -1.65
CA PHE A 66 -10.88 7.87 -2.38
C PHE A 66 -11.17 6.37 -2.49
N LEU A 67 -11.56 5.72 -1.39
CA LEU A 67 -11.93 4.31 -1.38
C LEU A 67 -13.12 4.00 -2.29
N ASP A 68 -14.15 4.87 -2.31
CA ASP A 68 -15.29 4.71 -3.21
C ASP A 68 -14.86 4.65 -4.69
N VAL A 69 -13.87 5.43 -5.09
CA VAL A 69 -13.33 5.39 -6.46
C VAL A 69 -12.42 4.17 -6.63
N ALA A 70 -11.42 4.02 -5.76
CA ALA A 70 -10.38 3.01 -5.89
C ALA A 70 -10.92 1.58 -5.77
N MET A 71 -12.02 1.35 -5.04
CA MET A 71 -12.65 0.02 -4.93
C MET A 71 -13.65 -0.28 -6.06
N ARG A 72 -14.07 0.72 -6.85
CA ARG A 72 -14.97 0.54 -7.99
C ARG A 72 -14.26 0.37 -9.33
N ILE A 73 -12.95 0.64 -9.41
CA ILE A 73 -12.17 0.35 -10.62
C ILE A 73 -12.20 -1.16 -10.90
N ASN A 74 -12.06 -1.54 -12.18
CA ASN A 74 -12.07 -2.95 -12.57
C ASN A 74 -10.93 -3.69 -11.84
N PRO A 75 -11.22 -4.73 -11.05
CA PRO A 75 -10.19 -5.49 -10.34
C PRO A 75 -9.14 -6.11 -11.26
N GLN A 76 -9.47 -6.34 -12.55
CA GLN A 76 -8.49 -6.80 -13.55
C GLN A 76 -7.34 -5.80 -13.74
N ASP A 77 -7.59 -4.50 -13.61
CA ASP A 77 -6.55 -3.47 -13.75
C ASP A 77 -5.64 -3.41 -12.51
N LYS A 78 -6.04 -4.05 -11.40
CA LYS A 78 -5.24 -4.22 -10.19
C LYS A 78 -4.39 -5.50 -10.20
N MET A 79 -4.67 -6.45 -11.11
CA MET A 79 -3.93 -7.70 -11.19
C MET A 79 -2.46 -7.45 -11.55
N CYS A 80 -1.57 -8.10 -10.81
CA CYS A 80 -0.13 -8.12 -11.09
C CYS A 80 0.28 -9.47 -11.70
N GLY A 81 1.29 -9.47 -12.57
CA GLY A 81 1.66 -10.63 -13.39
C GLY A 81 1.88 -10.30 -14.87
N ASN A 82 2.33 -11.26 -15.67
CA ASN A 82 2.62 -11.09 -17.09
C ASN A 82 3.51 -9.87 -17.43
N GLY A 83 4.53 -9.61 -16.60
CA GLY A 83 5.44 -8.48 -16.76
C GLY A 83 4.98 -7.17 -16.13
N LYS A 84 3.75 -7.09 -15.58
CA LYS A 84 3.26 -5.93 -14.82
C LYS A 84 3.66 -6.01 -13.34
N MET A 85 4.19 -4.90 -12.83
CA MET A 85 4.53 -4.72 -11.41
C MET A 85 3.29 -4.52 -10.54
N GLU A 86 3.43 -4.73 -9.23
CA GLU A 86 2.40 -4.42 -8.26
C GLU A 86 2.01 -2.93 -8.28
N LYS A 87 0.71 -2.66 -8.08
CA LYS A 87 0.12 -1.32 -8.15
C LYS A 87 0.41 -0.60 -9.48
N HIS A 88 0.46 -1.32 -10.59
CA HIS A 88 0.72 -0.75 -11.92
C HIS A 88 -0.14 0.48 -12.21
N ILE A 89 -1.46 0.37 -12.01
CA ILE A 89 -2.42 1.47 -12.21
C ILE A 89 -2.08 2.70 -11.37
N LEU A 90 -1.65 2.51 -10.12
CA LEU A 90 -1.26 3.62 -9.26
C LEU A 90 0.04 4.28 -9.75
N ARG A 91 0.99 3.48 -10.24
CA ARG A 91 2.26 3.99 -10.79
C ARG A 91 2.03 4.79 -12.06
N GLU A 92 1.16 4.32 -12.96
CA GLU A 92 0.74 5.05 -14.16
C GLU A 92 0.05 6.38 -13.80
N CYS A 93 -0.88 6.37 -12.85
CA CYS A 93 -1.58 7.60 -12.44
C CYS A 93 -0.66 8.69 -11.87
N PHE A 94 0.46 8.30 -11.24
CA PHE A 94 1.36 9.22 -10.55
C PHE A 94 2.76 9.32 -11.19
N GLU A 95 2.95 8.77 -12.39
CA GLU A 95 4.24 8.75 -13.09
C GLU A 95 4.82 10.16 -13.25
N ALA A 96 3.98 11.14 -13.60
CA ALA A 96 4.39 12.53 -13.81
C ALA A 96 4.89 13.24 -12.53
N TYR A 97 4.58 12.72 -11.34
CA TYR A 97 4.93 13.36 -10.07
C TYR A 97 6.23 12.83 -9.47
N LEU A 98 6.74 11.69 -9.94
CA LEU A 98 7.96 11.08 -9.43
C LEU A 98 9.13 11.36 -10.39
N LEU A 99 10.32 11.61 -9.83
CA LEU A 99 11.54 11.69 -10.64
C LEU A 99 11.72 10.36 -11.38
N GLN A 100 11.92 10.38 -12.70
CA GLN A 100 12.07 9.18 -13.53
C GLN A 100 13.18 8.23 -13.04
N ALA A 101 14.15 8.74 -12.29
CA ALA A 101 15.23 7.97 -11.67
C ALA A 101 14.78 7.12 -10.45
N TRP A 102 13.54 7.26 -9.97
CA TRP A 102 12.95 6.41 -8.95
C TRP A 102 12.04 5.36 -9.63
N PRO A 103 12.55 4.15 -9.95
CA PRO A 103 11.78 3.15 -10.72
C PRO A 103 10.72 2.44 -9.85
N GLY A 104 10.33 3.08 -8.74
CA GLY A 104 9.56 2.55 -7.63
C GLY A 104 10.08 1.19 -7.19
N GLY A 105 11.10 1.21 -6.32
CA GLY A 105 11.81 0.05 -5.82
C GLY A 105 10.93 -1.19 -5.70
N ARG A 106 11.26 -2.23 -6.48
CA ARG A 106 10.65 -3.56 -6.34
C ARG A 106 10.70 -3.92 -4.85
N LYS A 107 9.55 -4.28 -4.26
CA LYS A 107 9.55 -4.84 -2.91
C LYS A 107 10.43 -6.09 -2.92
N SER A 108 11.62 -6.00 -2.35
CA SER A 108 12.43 -7.18 -2.08
C SER A 108 11.82 -7.91 -0.90
N SER A 109 11.84 -9.24 -0.93
CA SER A 109 11.38 -10.08 0.19
C SER A 109 12.34 -10.07 1.39
N SER A 110 13.15 -9.01 1.56
CA SER A 110 14.10 -8.92 2.66
C SER A 110 13.37 -8.67 4.00
N PRO A 111 13.69 -9.42 5.06
CA PRO A 111 13.05 -9.28 6.38
C PRO A 111 13.46 -8.02 7.17
N MET A 112 14.17 -7.05 6.57
CA MET A 112 14.67 -5.85 7.24
C MET A 112 14.49 -4.60 6.37
N ALA A 113 13.33 -3.95 6.45
CA ALA A 113 13.21 -2.53 6.11
C ALA A 113 13.34 -1.63 7.37
N SER A 114 14.05 -2.13 8.38
CA SER A 114 14.48 -1.37 9.56
C SER A 114 16.00 -1.55 9.71
N VAL A 115 16.78 -0.81 8.93
CA VAL A 115 18.23 -0.73 9.12
C VAL A 115 18.50 0.47 10.02
N THR A 116 18.76 0.14 11.29
CA THR A 116 19.71 0.75 12.23
C THR A 116 19.92 2.26 12.15
N VAL A 117 19.39 2.99 13.15
CA VAL A 117 19.89 4.33 13.51
C VAL A 117 21.34 4.16 13.94
N GLY A 118 22.25 4.86 13.25
CA GLY A 118 23.69 4.77 13.48
C GLY A 118 24.05 5.01 14.94
N SER A 119 24.75 4.05 15.53
CA SER A 119 25.53 4.23 16.74
C SER A 119 27.01 4.35 16.33
N THR A 120 27.52 5.57 16.31
CA THR A 120 28.94 5.89 16.52
C THR A 120 29.00 7.10 17.45
N PRO A 121 29.99 7.13 18.36
CA PRO A 121 31.36 7.51 17.97
C PRO A 121 32.28 6.32 17.75
#